data_AF-A0A0G1C112-F1
#
_entry.id   AF-A0A0G1C112-F1
#
_cell.length_a   1.000
_cell.length_b   1.000
_cell.length_c   1.000
_cell.angle_alpha   90.00
_cell.angle_beta   90.00
_cell.angle_gamma   90.00
#
_symmetry.space_group_name_H-M   'P 1'
#
loop_
_entity.id
_entity.type
_entity.pdbx_description
1 polymer ?
#
loop_
_entity_poly.entity_id
_entity_poly.type
_entity_poly.pdbx_seq_one_letter_code
_entity_poly.pdbx_strand_id
1 'polypeptide(L)' 'MDIGKLQQVEITQEMKKSYLDYAMSVIVARALPDVRDGLKPVHRRILYAMKEQGITHASPHKKSARVV' A
#
# COMPACT_ATOMS: atom_id res chain seq x y z
N MET A 1 17.53 25.96 -0.87
CA MET A 1 16.15 25.66 -1.27
C MET A 1 15.88 26.45 -2.54
N ASP A 2 15.80 25.77 -3.69
CA ASP A 2 15.50 26.41 -4.98
C ASP A 2 13.99 26.64 -5.11
N ILE A 3 13.48 27.60 -4.33
CA ILE A 3 12.09 28.04 -4.39
C ILE A 3 11.98 29.03 -5.56
N GLY A 4 11.39 28.61 -6.68
CA GLY A 4 11.11 29.48 -7.83
C GLY A 4 11.83 29.15 -9.16
N LYS A 5 12.64 28.08 -9.24
CA LYS A 5 13.19 27.62 -10.52
C LYS A 5 12.18 26.75 -11.26
N LEU A 6 11.72 27.20 -12.43
CA LEU A 6 10.91 26.41 -13.35
C LEU A 6 11.80 25.35 -14.04
N GLN A 7 11.53 24.08 -13.77
CA GLN A 7 12.14 22.97 -14.51
C GLN A 7 11.26 22.65 -15.70
N GLN A 8 11.79 22.85 -16.90
CA GLN A 8 11.15 22.32 -18.10
C GLN A 8 11.39 20.81 -18.15
N VAL A 9 10.33 20.04 -18.36
CA VAL A 9 10.36 18.58 -18.45
C VAL A 9 9.72 18.19 -19.77
N GLU A 10 10.34 17.22 -20.46
CA GLU A 10 9.80 16.71 -21.71
C GLU A 10 8.62 15.76 -21.41
N ILE A 11 7.49 15.98 -22.08
CA ILE A 11 6.22 15.31 -21.76
C ILE A 11 6.31 13.79 -21.94
N THR A 12 7.01 13.30 -22.97
CA THR A 12 7.13 11.87 -23.25
C THR A 12 7.92 11.16 -22.16
N GLN A 13 9.02 11.77 -21.71
CA GLN A 13 9.85 11.28 -20.62
C GLN A 13 9.08 11.27 -19.30
N GLU A 14 8.38 12.35 -18.96
CA GLU A 14 7.62 12.45 -17.72
C GLU A 14 6.46 11.45 -17.68
N MET A 15 5.71 11.32 -18.77
CA MET A 15 4.60 10.36 -18.87
C MET A 15 5.09 8.92 -18.76
N LYS A 16 6.21 8.57 -19.42
CA LYS A 16 6.79 7.23 -19.33
C LYS A 16 7.23 6.90 -17.90
N LYS A 17 7.88 7.86 -17.22
CA LYS A 17 8.34 7.70 -15.84
C LYS A 17 7.17 7.52 -14.89
N SER A 18 6.20 8.44 -14.92
CA SER A 18 5.01 8.41 -14.08
C SER A 18 4.21 7.12 -14.28
N TYR A 19 4.08 6.65 -15.52
CA TYR A 19 3.41 5.38 -15.83
C TYR A 19 4.15 4.18 -15.22
N LEU A 20 5.47 4.10 -15.41
CA LEU A 20 6.31 3.02 -14.85
C LEU A 20 6.27 3.01 -13.32
N ASP A 21 6.36 4.18 -12.69
CA ASP A 21 6.32 4.31 -11.23
C ASP A 21 4.96 3.84 -10.67
N TYR A 22 3.86 4.26 -11.30
CA TYR A 22 2.54 3.78 -10.91
C TYR A 22 2.37 2.28 -11.15
N ALA A 23 2.75 1.78 -12.33
CA ALA A 23 2.64 0.36 -12.67
C ALA A 23 3.43 -0.51 -11.70
N MET A 24 4.66 -0.14 -11.40
CA MET A 24 5.50 -0.85 -10.43
C MET A 24 4.87 -0.84 -9.03
N SER A 25 4.37 0.32 -8.57
CA SER A 25 3.70 0.43 -7.27
C SER A 25 2.48 -0.50 -7.16
N VAL A 26 1.71 -0.62 -8.25
CA VAL A 26 0.53 -1.48 -8.30
C VAL A 26 0.95 -2.94 -8.26
N ILE A 27 1.92 -3.35 -9.08
CA ILE A 27 2.36 -4.75 -9.20
C ILE A 27 2.91 -5.23 -7.85
N VAL A 28 3.86 -4.48 -7.26
CA VAL A 28 4.61 -4.92 -6.08
C VAL A 28 3.83 -4.72 -4.79
N ALA A 29 3.12 -3.60 -4.64
CA ALA A 29 2.59 -3.17 -3.34
C ALA A 29 1.06 -3.22 -3.23
N ARG A 30 0.34 -3.71 -4.25
CA ARG A 30 -1.13 -3.71 -4.23
C ARG A 30 -1.76 -4.96 -4.83
N ALA A 31 -1.39 -5.30 -6.06
CA ALA A 31 -2.12 -6.25 -6.88
C ALA A 31 -1.71 -7.70 -6.60
N LEU A 32 -0.41 -7.99 -6.60
CA LEU A 32 0.11 -9.35 -6.45
C LEU A 32 0.35 -9.70 -4.97
N PRO A 33 -0.01 -10.91 -4.54
CA PRO A 33 0.33 -11.41 -3.20
C PRO A 33 1.80 -11.82 -3.13
N ASP A 34 2.35 -11.82 -1.91
CA ASP A 34 3.68 -12.38 -1.64
C ASP A 34 3.63 -13.91 -1.66
N VAL A 35 4.64 -14.57 -2.22
CA VAL A 35 4.69 -16.04 -2.33
C VAL A 35 4.83 -16.74 -0.97
N ARG A 36 5.40 -16.05 0.03
CA ARG A 36 5.70 -16.64 1.34
C ARG A 36 4.46 -16.90 2.17
N ASP A 37 3.47 -16.01 2.06
CA ASP A 37 2.24 -16.03 2.87
C ASP A 37 0.96 -15.99 2.03
N GLY A 38 1.04 -15.74 0.73
CA GLY A 38 -0.12 -15.59 -0.16
C GLY A 38 -0.94 -14.32 0.11
N LEU A 39 -0.45 -13.39 0.94
CA LEU A 39 -1.22 -12.22 1.37
C LEU A 39 -0.85 -10.96 0.59
N LYS A 40 -1.88 -10.23 0.18
CA LYS A 40 -1.75 -8.84 -0.29
C LYS A 40 -1.40 -7.93 0.89
N PRO A 41 -0.72 -6.79 0.66
CA PRO A 41 -0.32 -5.88 1.73
C PRO A 41 -1.48 -5.40 2.63
N VAL A 42 -2.70 -5.24 2.09
CA VAL A 42 -3.88 -4.85 2.87
C VAL A 42 -4.30 -5.91 3.90
N HIS A 43 -4.29 -7.19 3.51
CA HIS A 43 -4.66 -8.29 4.41
C HIS A 43 -3.67 -8.40 5.58
N ARG A 44 -2.37 -8.27 5.27
CA ARG A 44 -1.31 -8.31 6.29
C ARG A 44 -1.49 -7.20 7.33
N ARG A 45 -1.83 -5.98 6.89
CA ARG A 45 -2.09 -4.84 7.80
C ARG A 45 -3.32 -5.07 8.68
N ILE A 46 -4.41 -5.59 8.12
CA ILE A 46 -5.63 -5.90 8.89
C ILE A 46 -5.33 -6.95 9.97
N LEU A 47 -4.70 -8.06 9.60
CA LEU A 47 -4.37 -9.13 10.54
C LEU A 47 -3.38 -8.65 11.63
N TYR A 48 -2.42 -7.81 11.26
CA TYR A 48 -1.50 -7.21 12.20
C TYR A 48 -2.22 -6.28 13.19
N ALA A 49 -3.08 -5.39 12.71
CA ALA A 49 -3.87 -4.49 13.56
C ALA A 49 -4.80 -5.28 14.51
N MET A 50 -5.44 -6.35 14.02
CA MET A 50 -6.25 -7.24 14.86
C MET A 50 -5.43 -7.90 15.96
N LYS A 51 -4.21 -8.36 15.64
CA LYS A 51 -3.27 -8.94 16.61
C LYS A 51 -2.88 -7.91 17.69
N GLU A 52 -2.50 -6.69 17.31
CA GLU A 52 -2.14 -5.62 18.26
C GLU A 52 -3.30 -5.22 19.17
N GLN A 53 -4.54 -5.31 18.68
CA GLN A 53 -5.76 -5.05 19.47
C GLN A 53 -6.23 -6.26 20.30
N GLY A 54 -5.49 -7.37 20.29
CA GLY A 54 -5.81 -8.60 21.01
C GLY A 54 -7.06 -9.32 20.48
N ILE A 55 -7.47 -9.07 19.23
CA ILE A 55 -8.61 -9.74 18.60
C ILE A 55 -8.13 -11.09 18.09
N THR A 56 -8.28 -12.09 18.94
CA THR A 56 -7.95 -13.50 18.66
C THR A 56 -9.23 -14.34 18.65
N HIS A 57 -9.11 -15.60 18.22
CA HIS A 57 -10.22 -16.54 18.18
C HIS A 57 -10.88 -16.76 19.55
N ALA A 58 -10.15 -16.57 20.64
CA ALA A 58 -10.66 -16.70 22.01
C ALA A 58 -11.33 -15.40 22.53
N SER A 59 -11.13 -14.27 21.87
CA SER A 59 -11.67 -12.98 22.30
C SER A 59 -13.10 -12.74 21.79
N PRO A 60 -13.96 -12.03 22.54
CA PRO A 60 -15.28 -11.64 22.06
C PRO A 60 -15.21 -10.75 20.81
N HIS A 61 -16.21 -10.86 19.94
CA HIS A 61 -16.29 -10.05 18.73
C HIS A 61 -16.35 -8.54 19.04
N LYS A 62 -15.54 -7.75 18.33
CA LYS A 62 -15.55 -6.29 18.35
C LYS A 62 -16.13 -5.76 17.03
N LYS A 63 -16.66 -4.54 17.05
CA LYS A 63 -17.21 -3.89 15.86
C LYS A 63 -16.13 -3.67 14.80
N SER A 64 -16.44 -3.93 13.52
CA SER A 64 -15.50 -3.81 12.41
C SER A 64 -14.90 -2.41 12.27
N ALA A 65 -15.68 -1.37 12.56
CA ALA A 65 -15.26 0.03 12.55
C ALA A 65 -14.14 0.37 13.56
N ARG A 66 -13.76 -0.58 14.43
CA ARG A 66 -12.61 -0.43 15.34
C ARG A 66 -11.28 -0.90 14.73
N VAL A 67 -11.34 -1.72 13.68
CA VAL A 67 -10.18 -2.30 12.97
C VAL A 67 -9.95 -1.59 11.64
N VAL A 68 -11.04 -1.16 10.98
CA VAL A 68 -11.03 -0.32 9.77
C VAL A 68 -10.60 1.09 10.13
#